data_AF-A0A9E5AQG1-F1
#
_entry.id   AF-A0A9E5AQG1-F1
#
_cell.length_a   1.000
_cell.length_b   1.000
_cell.length_c   1.000
_cell.angle_alpha   90.00
_cell.angle_beta   90.00
_cell.angle_gamma   90.00
#
_symmetry.space_group_name_H-M   'P 1'
#
loop_
_entity.id
_entity.type
_entity.pdbx_description
1 polymer ?
#
loop_
_entity_poly.entity_id
_entity_poly.type
_entity_poly.pdbx_seq_one_letter_code
_entity_poly.pdbx_strand_id
1 'polypeptide(L)'
;MAACLSSISPFAAELTRWIRAWQPKPPKNHPDPIDANPRRALAFAPRRPPAERSIPAMQPADSIHSLVAAPAQGRWRWSLYLRPAEYIALMTICAGLWAQSSGQVQLVFATSFIRRGMQLFLVATAVALVARTVVHVRRTGASSAWRGAVDMLGFVRDWAPMVLLLVAFENSLFQVARFNPRLLDMDLNRLDSVLFFGNAEAAIQAWVRTWATPSVMWCYDALYAYPVILGIWLFTVGKRWQGRDFLVAFVISGFIGYLGYVVVPAIGPAYYFGRPLPSVPGGGYAYDYAARFAVLASQPPLPRNCYPSLHTGWAVVVAVFAWRQARVLFWIFLIPLLILITATLYMRFHYLIDVVAGTGLAIAVCALVPRLHVAWERARCGQPPEGVPPLPPLRGRRLAFELVLPLFVLVAPAVWLAGFSGLHAEEPKRKQELLAASITSVAPVPHHSVGATFAMGGQADIALIGVDIEPASPQIGASVRLTLHWQSLRPVFGGWEVFVHLNGPGGARVNWDHKPLLSLHPIHQWQPGQYIADSGVIELRTNLVAGLGEVWIGLWNPATGSRMLVQAAGTGKTDKDGRLLVATPTLR
;
A
#
# COMPACT_ATOMS: atom_id res chain seq x y z
N MET A 1 -1.72 19.63 -28.61
CA MET A 1 -3.16 19.73 -28.27
C MET A 1 -4.08 19.16 -29.35
N ALA A 2 -4.00 19.57 -30.62
CA ALA A 2 -4.87 19.06 -31.69
C ALA A 2 -4.76 17.52 -31.92
N ALA A 3 -3.54 16.96 -31.82
CA ALA A 3 -3.32 15.50 -31.86
C ALA A 3 -3.86 14.73 -30.63
N CYS A 4 -4.11 15.43 -29.52
CA CYS A 4 -4.70 14.88 -28.29
C CYS A 4 -6.24 14.87 -28.36
N LEU A 5 -6.84 15.78 -29.14
CA LEU A 5 -8.30 15.84 -29.33
C LEU A 5 -8.77 14.83 -30.39
N SER A 6 -7.94 14.52 -31.39
CA SER A 6 -8.24 13.52 -32.42
C SER A 6 -8.29 12.07 -31.90
N SER A 7 -7.61 11.77 -30.78
CA SER A 7 -7.63 10.46 -30.12
C SER A 7 -8.79 10.26 -29.13
N ILE A 8 -9.50 11.33 -28.75
CA ILE A 8 -10.68 11.29 -27.86
C ILE A 8 -11.99 11.13 -28.67
N SER A 9 -12.01 11.60 -29.93
CA SER A 9 -13.17 11.50 -30.84
C SER A 9 -13.73 10.07 -31.02
N PRO A 10 -12.90 9.01 -31.19
CA PRO A 10 -13.41 7.64 -31.29
C PRO A 10 -14.03 7.15 -29.98
N PHE A 11 -13.43 7.53 -28.84
CA PHE A 11 -13.88 7.15 -27.50
C PHE A 11 -15.23 7.80 -27.13
N ALA A 12 -15.41 9.09 -27.45
CA ALA A 12 -16.68 9.78 -27.26
C ALA A 12 -17.80 9.21 -28.16
N ALA A 13 -17.48 8.81 -29.40
CA ALA A 13 -18.43 8.19 -30.32
C ALA A 13 -18.83 6.76 -29.89
N GLU A 14 -17.93 6.03 -29.24
CA GLU A 14 -18.17 4.69 -28.71
C GLU A 14 -18.97 4.74 -27.39
N LEU A 15 -18.66 5.69 -26.51
CA LEU A 15 -19.43 5.97 -25.30
C LEU A 15 -20.87 6.42 -25.62
N THR A 16 -21.05 7.26 -26.64
CA THR A 16 -22.39 7.70 -27.09
C THR A 16 -23.21 6.55 -27.67
N ARG A 17 -22.58 5.64 -28.44
CA ARG A 17 -23.22 4.39 -28.90
C ARG A 17 -23.59 3.48 -27.74
N TRP A 18 -22.77 3.44 -26.70
CA TRP A 18 -22.99 2.64 -25.50
C TRP A 18 -24.16 3.16 -24.66
N ILE A 19 -24.29 4.48 -24.49
CA ILE A 19 -25.43 5.12 -23.81
C ILE A 19 -26.75 4.87 -24.55
N ARG A 20 -26.75 4.92 -25.89
CA ARG A 20 -27.95 4.60 -26.69
C ARG A 20 -28.35 3.12 -26.62
N ALA A 21 -27.38 2.21 -26.47
CA ALA A 21 -27.65 0.78 -26.31
C ALA A 21 -28.21 0.40 -24.92
N TRP A 22 -28.08 1.30 -23.94
CA TRP A 22 -28.54 1.11 -22.56
C TRP A 22 -29.90 1.73 -22.25
N GLN A 23 -30.51 2.46 -23.20
CA GLN A 23 -31.89 2.90 -23.04
C GLN A 23 -32.84 1.69 -23.16
N PRO A 24 -33.70 1.43 -22.17
CA PRO A 24 -34.65 0.33 -22.23
C PRO A 24 -35.61 0.56 -23.40
N LYS A 25 -35.76 -0.45 -24.27
CA LYS A 25 -36.74 -0.39 -25.37
C LYS A 25 -38.14 -0.30 -24.77
N PRO A 26 -39.02 0.60 -25.25
CA PRO A 26 -40.41 0.60 -24.81
C PRO A 26 -41.06 -0.76 -25.13
N PRO A 27 -41.96 -1.26 -24.28
CA PRO A 27 -42.58 -2.55 -24.48
C PRO A 27 -43.33 -2.59 -25.82
N LYS A 28 -43.14 -3.67 -26.57
CA LYS A 28 -43.92 -3.95 -27.78
C LYS A 28 -45.35 -4.27 -27.36
N ASN A 29 -46.27 -3.36 -27.65
CA ASN A 29 -47.70 -3.65 -27.60
C ASN A 29 -48.03 -4.68 -28.69
N HIS A 30 -48.43 -5.88 -28.28
CA HIS A 30 -49.32 -6.74 -29.07
C HIS A 30 -50.59 -6.95 -28.23
N PRO A 31 -51.78 -6.59 -28.74
CA PRO A 31 -53.04 -6.90 -28.08
C PRO A 31 -53.45 -8.31 -28.48
N ASP A 32 -53.79 -9.15 -27.52
CA ASP A 32 -54.70 -10.28 -27.75
C ASP A 32 -55.72 -10.33 -26.61
N PRO A 33 -56.96 -10.75 -26.89
CA PRO A 33 -58.14 -10.26 -26.20
C PRO A 33 -58.41 -10.99 -24.89
N ILE A 34 -59.01 -10.25 -23.98
CA ILE A 34 -59.55 -10.70 -22.70
C ILE A 34 -60.63 -11.75 -22.95
N ASP A 35 -60.40 -12.99 -22.48
CA ASP A 35 -61.46 -13.97 -22.30
C ASP A 35 -61.94 -13.90 -20.85
N ALA A 36 -63.15 -13.36 -20.67
CA ALA A 36 -63.80 -13.17 -19.38
C ALA A 36 -64.66 -14.39 -19.06
N ASN A 37 -64.27 -15.18 -18.04
CA ASN A 37 -65.20 -16.14 -17.43
C ASN A 37 -65.03 -16.22 -15.90
N PRO A 38 -65.96 -15.62 -15.11
CA PRO A 38 -65.89 -15.60 -13.66
C PRO A 38 -66.66 -16.79 -13.06
N ARG A 39 -66.20 -18.02 -13.30
CA ARG A 39 -66.72 -19.22 -12.60
C ARG A 39 -65.64 -20.27 -12.40
N ARG A 40 -64.73 -20.04 -11.45
CA ARG A 40 -63.97 -21.08 -10.72
C ARG A 40 -63.23 -20.48 -9.53
N ALA A 41 -64.02 -19.96 -8.59
CA ALA A 41 -63.60 -19.82 -7.20
C ALA A 41 -64.28 -20.93 -6.37
N LEU A 42 -63.54 -21.44 -5.38
CA LEU A 42 -63.96 -22.32 -4.28
C LEU A 42 -63.95 -23.83 -4.53
N ALA A 43 -62.79 -24.43 -4.27
CA ALA A 43 -62.70 -25.74 -3.60
C ALA A 43 -61.46 -25.73 -2.68
N PHE A 44 -61.70 -25.55 -1.37
CA PHE A 44 -60.70 -25.76 -0.32
C PHE A 44 -60.55 -27.26 -0.08
N ALA A 45 -59.38 -27.81 -0.38
CA ALA A 45 -58.96 -29.14 0.08
C ALA A 45 -57.80 -29.00 1.07
N PRO A 46 -57.80 -29.72 2.20
CA PRO A 46 -56.75 -29.61 3.22
C PRO A 46 -55.43 -30.19 2.67
N ARG A 47 -54.37 -29.37 2.67
CA ARG A 47 -53.01 -29.82 2.33
C ARG A 47 -52.54 -30.83 3.38
N ARG A 48 -52.24 -32.06 2.95
CA ARG A 48 -51.44 -33.02 3.72
C ARG A 48 -50.10 -32.38 4.12
N PRO A 49 -49.56 -32.69 5.30
CA PRO A 49 -48.21 -32.25 5.65
C PRO A 49 -47.21 -32.84 4.63
N PRO A 50 -46.19 -32.07 4.20
CA PRO A 50 -45.16 -32.61 3.32
C PRO A 50 -44.47 -33.77 4.02
N ALA A 51 -44.44 -34.91 3.35
CA ALA A 51 -43.62 -36.05 3.77
C ALA A 51 -42.20 -35.58 4.04
N GLU A 52 -41.60 -36.06 5.14
CA GLU A 52 -40.18 -35.92 5.43
C GLU A 52 -39.39 -36.23 4.16
N ARG A 53 -38.87 -35.19 3.50
CA ARG A 53 -37.78 -35.36 2.55
C ARG A 53 -36.61 -35.81 3.40
N SER A 54 -36.35 -37.10 3.40
CA SER A 54 -35.07 -37.66 3.78
C SER A 54 -33.99 -36.80 3.14
N ILE A 55 -33.18 -36.17 3.99
CA ILE A 55 -31.95 -35.50 3.57
C ILE A 55 -31.17 -36.56 2.78
N PRO A 56 -30.84 -36.34 1.50
CA PRO A 56 -30.05 -37.32 0.77
C PRO A 56 -28.76 -37.55 1.56
N ALA A 57 -28.48 -38.82 1.88
CA ALA A 57 -27.21 -39.17 2.48
C ALA A 57 -26.09 -38.57 1.64
N MET A 58 -25.21 -37.79 2.27
CA MET A 58 -24.05 -37.15 1.67
C MET A 58 -23.26 -38.22 0.93
N GLN A 59 -23.31 -38.20 -0.42
CA GLN A 59 -22.58 -39.18 -1.22
C GLN A 59 -21.07 -39.01 -0.97
N PRO A 60 -20.30 -40.11 -0.83
CA PRO A 60 -18.87 -40.10 -0.52
C PRO A 60 -17.97 -39.66 -1.70
N ALA A 61 -18.49 -38.85 -2.62
CA ALA A 61 -17.76 -38.33 -3.77
C ALA A 61 -16.65 -37.32 -3.38
N ASP A 62 -16.71 -36.74 -2.17
CA ASP A 62 -15.70 -35.82 -1.65
C ASP A 62 -14.55 -36.52 -0.88
N SER A 63 -14.49 -37.86 -0.90
CA SER A 63 -13.45 -38.62 -0.19
C SER A 63 -12.10 -38.59 -0.92
N ILE A 64 -11.03 -38.65 -0.12
CA ILE A 64 -9.60 -38.60 -0.50
C ILE A 64 -9.19 -39.64 -1.56
N HIS A 65 -10.01 -40.64 -1.87
CA HIS A 65 -9.73 -41.56 -2.98
C HIS A 65 -9.59 -40.84 -4.33
N SER A 66 -10.19 -39.66 -4.50
CA SER A 66 -9.95 -38.77 -5.66
C SER A 66 -8.62 -38.00 -5.62
N LEU A 67 -8.01 -37.82 -4.43
CA LEU A 67 -6.76 -37.06 -4.21
C LEU A 67 -5.50 -37.94 -4.36
N VAL A 68 -5.64 -39.26 -4.31
CA VAL A 68 -4.56 -40.25 -4.51
C VAL A 68 -4.69 -40.94 -5.87
N ALA A 69 -5.52 -40.43 -6.78
CA ALA A 69 -5.56 -40.93 -8.15
C ALA A 69 -4.16 -40.78 -8.77
N ALA A 70 -3.48 -41.92 -8.96
CA ALA A 70 -2.21 -41.98 -9.66
C ALA A 70 -2.38 -41.35 -11.05
N PRO A 71 -1.37 -40.61 -11.55
CA PRO A 71 -1.46 -39.99 -12.87
C PRO A 71 -1.91 -41.02 -13.91
N ALA A 72 -2.91 -40.65 -14.70
CA ALA A 72 -3.44 -41.52 -15.74
C ALA A 72 -2.30 -41.93 -16.69
N GLN A 73 -1.99 -43.22 -16.69
CA GLN A 73 -1.06 -43.92 -17.59
C GLN A 73 0.39 -43.40 -17.61
N GLY A 74 1.26 -44.06 -16.85
CA GLY A 74 2.65 -44.38 -17.25
C GLY A 74 3.68 -43.24 -17.39
N ARG A 75 3.33 -41.96 -17.26
CA ARG A 75 4.30 -40.85 -17.30
C ARG A 75 4.46 -40.22 -15.94
N TRP A 76 5.47 -40.68 -15.19
CA TRP A 76 5.94 -40.07 -13.95
C TRP A 76 6.43 -38.64 -14.21
N ARG A 77 5.54 -37.66 -14.05
CA ARG A 77 5.90 -36.23 -14.06
C ARG A 77 5.85 -35.70 -12.64
N TRP A 78 6.98 -35.81 -11.93
CA TRP A 78 7.16 -35.25 -10.57
C TRP A 78 6.72 -33.78 -10.47
N SER A 79 6.79 -33.02 -11.57
CA SER A 79 6.35 -31.63 -11.69
C SER A 79 4.84 -31.40 -11.50
N LEU A 80 4.02 -32.45 -11.38
CA LEU A 80 2.57 -32.36 -11.23
C LEU A 80 2.05 -32.84 -9.86
N TYR A 81 2.96 -33.19 -8.93
CA TYR A 81 2.60 -33.66 -7.58
C TYR A 81 2.24 -32.52 -6.62
N LEU A 82 2.92 -31.38 -6.78
CA LEU A 82 2.63 -30.16 -6.04
C LEU A 82 1.65 -29.31 -6.84
N ARG A 83 0.76 -28.60 -6.14
CA ARG A 83 -0.15 -27.65 -6.77
C ARG A 83 0.58 -26.33 -7.08
N PRO A 84 0.08 -25.51 -8.02
CA PRO A 84 0.70 -24.23 -8.35
C PRO A 84 0.94 -23.34 -7.11
N ALA A 85 -0.01 -23.28 -6.17
CA ALA A 85 0.17 -22.52 -4.93
C ALA A 85 1.26 -23.11 -4.01
N GLU A 86 1.44 -24.43 -4.00
CA GLU A 86 2.50 -25.10 -3.23
C GLU A 86 3.87 -24.81 -3.83
N TYR A 87 3.99 -24.79 -5.17
CA TYR A 87 5.20 -24.34 -5.85
C TYR A 87 5.54 -22.89 -5.50
N ILE A 88 4.56 -21.98 -5.58
CA ILE A 88 4.77 -20.57 -5.22
C ILE A 88 5.21 -20.44 -3.76
N ALA A 89 4.53 -21.11 -2.84
CA ALA A 89 4.89 -21.06 -1.42
C ALA A 89 6.32 -21.57 -1.17
N LEU A 90 6.72 -22.68 -1.80
CA LEU A 90 8.09 -23.19 -1.70
C LEU A 90 9.10 -22.20 -2.27
N MET A 91 8.84 -21.62 -3.44
CA MET A 91 9.71 -20.60 -4.03
C MET A 91 9.87 -19.39 -3.10
N THR A 92 8.78 -18.90 -2.50
CA THR A 92 8.81 -17.77 -1.57
C THR A 92 9.57 -18.10 -0.29
N ILE A 93 9.39 -19.31 0.27
CA ILE A 93 10.16 -19.77 1.44
C ILE A 93 11.65 -19.87 1.11
N CYS A 94 12.00 -20.52 0.00
CA CYS A 94 13.40 -20.68 -0.41
C CYS A 94 14.06 -19.31 -0.61
N ALA A 95 13.38 -18.35 -1.23
CA ALA A 95 13.85 -16.98 -1.36
C ALA A 95 14.04 -16.30 0.00
N GLY A 96 13.09 -16.45 0.93
CA GLY A 96 13.18 -15.91 2.29
C GLY A 96 14.31 -16.50 3.12
N LEU A 97 14.47 -17.83 3.09
CA LEU A 97 15.54 -18.55 3.79
C LEU A 97 16.92 -18.19 3.22
N TRP A 98 17.04 -18.08 1.90
CA TRP A 98 18.28 -17.63 1.26
C TRP A 98 18.65 -16.21 1.73
N ALA A 99 17.69 -15.28 1.71
CA ALA A 99 17.89 -13.92 2.22
C ALA A 99 18.33 -13.91 3.69
N GLN A 100 17.74 -14.77 4.54
CA GLN A 100 18.12 -14.90 5.94
C GLN A 100 19.54 -15.46 6.13
N SER A 101 19.89 -16.51 5.39
CA SER A 101 21.18 -17.20 5.50
C SER A 101 22.39 -16.34 5.12
N SER A 102 22.18 -15.29 4.33
CA SER A 102 23.24 -14.36 3.92
C SER A 102 23.68 -13.37 5.02
N GLY A 103 23.24 -13.57 6.28
CA GLY A 103 23.57 -12.69 7.42
C GLY A 103 22.81 -11.36 7.41
N GLN A 104 21.77 -11.29 6.59
CA GLN A 104 21.19 -10.05 6.08
C GLN A 104 19.87 -9.65 6.74
N VAL A 105 19.40 -10.43 7.73
CA VAL A 105 18.17 -10.21 8.49
C VAL A 105 18.41 -10.56 9.96
N GLN A 106 18.43 -9.55 10.84
CA GLN A 106 17.99 -9.82 12.21
C GLN A 106 16.47 -9.97 12.16
N LEU A 107 15.95 -11.03 12.75
CA LEU A 107 14.51 -11.27 12.83
C LEU A 107 13.87 -10.12 13.61
N VAL A 108 13.45 -9.06 12.91
CA VAL A 108 12.53 -8.09 13.45
C VAL A 108 11.16 -8.74 13.39
N PHE A 109 10.87 -9.60 14.36
CA PHE A 109 9.50 -9.97 14.70
C PHE A 109 8.78 -8.71 15.24
N ALA A 110 8.48 -7.76 14.36
CA ALA A 110 7.55 -6.67 14.61
C ALA A 110 6.32 -6.97 13.73
N THR A 111 5.15 -7.31 14.25
CA THR A 111 4.48 -6.78 15.43
C THR A 111 3.63 -7.84 16.13
N SER A 112 3.23 -7.53 17.37
CA SER A 112 2.32 -8.31 18.22
C SER A 112 1.01 -8.74 17.55
N PHE A 113 0.59 -8.09 16.46
CA PHE A 113 -0.66 -8.38 15.75
C PHE A 113 -0.59 -9.64 14.89
N ILE A 114 0.45 -9.82 14.06
CA ILE A 114 0.59 -11.04 13.22
C ILE A 114 0.84 -12.26 14.11
N ARG A 115 1.64 -12.10 15.17
CA ARG A 115 1.84 -13.17 16.17
C ARG A 115 0.50 -13.56 16.81
N ARG A 116 -0.30 -12.60 17.28
CA ARG A 116 -1.63 -12.87 17.85
C ARG A 116 -2.62 -13.38 16.80
N GLY A 117 -2.56 -12.90 15.57
CA GLY A 117 -3.42 -13.33 14.46
C GLY A 117 -3.12 -14.74 13.99
N MET A 118 -1.84 -15.11 13.84
CA MET A 118 -1.41 -16.49 13.62
C MET A 118 -1.73 -17.37 14.83
N GLN A 119 -1.55 -16.91 16.06
CA GLN A 119 -1.94 -17.65 17.26
C GLN A 119 -3.46 -17.89 17.29
N LEU A 120 -4.27 -16.87 17.01
CA LEU A 120 -5.72 -16.98 16.91
C LEU A 120 -6.16 -17.85 15.74
N PHE A 121 -5.47 -17.79 14.60
CA PHE A 121 -5.70 -18.67 13.46
C PHE A 121 -5.41 -20.13 13.82
N LEU A 122 -4.26 -20.39 14.45
CA LEU A 122 -3.87 -21.72 14.90
C LEU A 122 -4.85 -22.24 15.96
N VAL A 123 -5.30 -21.39 16.89
CA VAL A 123 -6.30 -21.72 17.90
C VAL A 123 -7.67 -21.95 17.29
N ALA A 124 -8.17 -21.06 16.43
CA ALA A 124 -9.48 -21.21 15.77
C ALA A 124 -9.50 -22.42 14.84
N THR A 125 -8.40 -22.67 14.12
CA THR A 125 -8.22 -23.87 13.30
C THR A 125 -8.18 -25.11 14.17
N ALA A 126 -7.42 -25.13 15.26
CA ALA A 126 -7.40 -26.25 16.20
C ALA A 126 -8.77 -26.52 16.83
N VAL A 127 -9.50 -25.47 17.25
CA VAL A 127 -10.84 -25.58 17.83
C VAL A 127 -11.84 -26.10 16.80
N ALA A 128 -11.85 -25.57 15.58
CA ALA A 128 -12.72 -26.04 14.50
C ALA A 128 -12.42 -27.50 14.11
N LEU A 129 -11.13 -27.88 14.09
CA LEU A 129 -10.68 -29.23 13.80
C LEU A 129 -11.05 -30.21 14.92
N VAL A 130 -10.88 -29.83 16.18
CA VAL A 130 -11.28 -30.64 17.35
C VAL A 130 -12.79 -30.80 17.38
N ALA A 131 -13.56 -29.71 17.22
CA ALA A 131 -15.03 -29.77 17.21
C ALA A 131 -15.55 -30.69 16.09
N ARG A 132 -14.98 -30.60 14.88
CA ARG A 132 -15.35 -31.44 13.74
C ARG A 132 -14.94 -32.90 13.95
N THR A 133 -13.76 -33.16 14.51
CA THR A 133 -13.29 -34.51 14.82
C THR A 133 -14.14 -35.16 15.91
N VAL A 134 -14.49 -34.42 16.97
CA VAL A 134 -15.38 -34.88 18.05
C VAL A 134 -16.78 -35.21 17.52
N VAL A 135 -17.35 -34.36 16.67
CA VAL A 135 -18.67 -34.62 16.04
C VAL A 135 -18.61 -35.83 15.11
N HIS A 136 -17.52 -36.01 14.36
CA HIS A 136 -17.36 -37.13 13.42
C HIS A 136 -17.14 -38.46 14.15
N VAL A 137 -16.25 -38.49 15.15
CA VAL A 137 -15.97 -39.69 15.98
C VAL A 137 -17.21 -40.11 16.76
N ARG A 138 -17.96 -39.16 17.35
CA ARG A 138 -19.22 -39.45 18.04
C ARG A 138 -20.30 -40.04 17.13
N ARG A 139 -20.25 -39.76 15.83
CA ARG A 139 -21.23 -40.27 14.85
C ARG A 139 -20.84 -41.58 14.17
N THR A 140 -19.55 -41.97 14.12
CA THR A 140 -19.10 -43.00 13.15
C THR A 140 -18.04 -44.02 13.63
N GLY A 141 -17.51 -43.96 14.87
CA GLY A 141 -16.63 -45.01 15.44
C GLY A 141 -15.16 -44.98 14.96
N ALA A 142 -14.28 -45.82 15.53
CA ALA A 142 -12.81 -45.69 15.45
C ALA A 142 -12.16 -45.77 14.04
N SER A 143 -12.74 -46.50 13.08
CA SER A 143 -12.25 -46.53 11.68
C SER A 143 -12.45 -45.19 10.94
N SER A 144 -13.27 -44.30 11.49
CA SER A 144 -13.44 -42.92 11.03
C SER A 144 -12.34 -41.97 11.48
N ALA A 145 -11.62 -42.29 12.56
CA ALA A 145 -10.56 -41.43 13.10
C ALA A 145 -9.40 -41.28 12.10
N TRP A 146 -9.07 -42.37 11.39
CA TRP A 146 -8.08 -42.35 10.30
C TRP A 146 -8.55 -41.48 9.12
N ARG A 147 -9.83 -41.57 8.72
CA ARG A 147 -10.41 -40.69 7.70
C ARG A 147 -10.36 -39.21 8.12
N GLY A 148 -10.70 -38.93 9.38
CA GLY A 148 -10.60 -37.59 9.97
C GLY A 148 -9.17 -37.04 9.99
N ALA A 149 -8.18 -37.86 10.30
CA ALA A 149 -6.77 -37.48 10.29
C ALA A 149 -6.28 -37.14 8.86
N VAL A 150 -6.68 -37.91 7.85
CA VAL A 150 -6.29 -37.61 6.46
C VAL A 150 -7.02 -36.37 5.92
N ASP A 151 -8.28 -36.16 6.29
CA ASP A 151 -9.01 -34.93 5.96
C ASP A 151 -8.34 -33.69 6.58
N MET A 152 -7.84 -33.83 7.81
CA MET A 152 -7.07 -32.81 8.52
C MET A 152 -5.75 -32.53 7.81
N LEU A 153 -4.98 -33.55 7.42
CA LEU A 153 -3.75 -33.37 6.64
C LEU A 153 -4.02 -32.68 5.31
N GLY A 154 -5.11 -33.03 4.62
CA GLY A 154 -5.54 -32.34 3.42
C GLY A 154 -5.87 -30.87 3.70
N PHE A 155 -6.54 -30.57 4.80
CA PHE A 155 -6.89 -29.19 5.19
C PHE A 155 -5.62 -28.37 5.45
N VAL A 156 -4.70 -28.89 6.27
CA VAL A 156 -3.40 -28.24 6.53
C VAL A 156 -2.64 -28.01 5.22
N ARG A 157 -2.59 -29.02 4.34
CA ARG A 157 -1.95 -28.91 3.02
C ARG A 157 -2.59 -27.82 2.15
N ASP A 158 -3.91 -27.68 2.17
CA ASP A 158 -4.63 -26.64 1.41
C ASP A 158 -4.31 -25.22 1.92
N TRP A 159 -4.13 -25.05 3.23
CA TRP A 159 -3.90 -23.75 3.85
C TRP A 159 -2.43 -23.35 3.96
N ALA A 160 -1.52 -24.33 3.97
CA ALA A 160 -0.10 -24.10 4.12
C ALA A 160 0.45 -23.03 3.16
N PRO A 161 0.12 -23.03 1.85
CA PRO A 161 0.63 -21.99 0.94
C PRO A 161 0.30 -20.55 1.35
N MET A 162 -0.92 -20.31 1.85
CA MET A 162 -1.33 -18.97 2.27
C MET A 162 -0.57 -18.54 3.53
N VAL A 163 -0.47 -19.43 4.53
CA VAL A 163 0.25 -19.13 5.78
C VAL A 163 1.73 -18.88 5.51
N LEU A 164 2.34 -19.74 4.70
CA LEU A 164 3.76 -19.65 4.33
C LEU A 164 4.04 -18.37 3.54
N LEU A 165 3.14 -18.01 2.61
CA LEU A 165 3.23 -16.74 1.90
C LEU A 165 3.20 -15.57 2.89
N LEU A 166 2.22 -15.49 3.79
CA LEU A 166 2.10 -14.37 4.73
C LEU A 166 3.36 -14.21 5.60
N VAL A 167 3.92 -15.31 6.09
CA VAL A 167 5.16 -15.28 6.88
C VAL A 167 6.36 -14.83 6.05
N ALA A 168 6.53 -15.38 4.85
CA ALA A 168 7.67 -15.05 4.00
C ALA A 168 7.57 -13.62 3.45
N PHE A 169 6.36 -13.18 3.13
CA PHE A 169 6.05 -11.89 2.54
C PHE A 169 6.53 -10.73 3.42
N GLU A 170 6.12 -10.69 4.69
CA GLU A 170 6.49 -9.63 5.63
C GLU A 170 8.02 -9.51 5.81
N ASN A 171 8.71 -10.64 5.94
CA ASN A 171 10.17 -10.66 6.05
C ASN A 171 10.88 -10.16 4.78
N SER A 172 10.25 -10.38 3.63
CA SER A 172 10.81 -10.06 2.31
C SER A 172 10.57 -8.61 1.87
N LEU A 173 9.65 -7.86 2.49
CA LEU A 173 9.35 -6.47 2.11
C LEU A 173 10.54 -5.52 2.30
N PHE A 174 11.31 -5.71 3.37
CA PHE A 174 12.53 -4.94 3.64
C PHE A 174 13.66 -5.26 2.64
N GLN A 175 13.57 -6.40 1.94
CA GLN A 175 14.58 -6.84 0.97
C GLN A 175 14.43 -6.19 -0.40
N VAL A 176 13.23 -5.68 -0.73
CA VAL A 176 13.00 -4.91 -1.97
C VAL A 176 14.01 -3.75 -2.06
N ALA A 177 14.24 -3.11 -0.91
CA ALA A 177 15.51 -2.58 -0.42
C ALA A 177 16.73 -2.68 -1.35
N ARG A 178 17.15 -3.93 -1.48
CA ARG A 178 18.44 -4.38 -1.96
C ARG A 178 18.39 -4.80 -3.41
N PHE A 179 17.26 -5.38 -3.84
CA PHE A 179 17.07 -5.80 -5.23
C PHE A 179 16.89 -4.61 -6.18
N ASN A 180 16.18 -3.57 -5.75
CA ASN A 180 15.98 -2.38 -6.56
C ASN A 180 15.99 -1.13 -5.66
N PRO A 181 17.15 -0.47 -5.46
CA PRO A 181 17.32 0.63 -4.51
C PRO A 181 16.57 1.92 -4.89
N ARG A 182 16.03 2.02 -6.10
CA ARG A 182 15.34 3.21 -6.58
C ARG A 182 14.00 3.40 -5.85
N LEU A 183 13.48 4.63 -5.89
CA LEU A 183 12.12 4.97 -5.48
C LEU A 183 11.43 5.64 -6.65
N LEU A 184 10.31 5.07 -7.09
CA LEU A 184 9.47 5.59 -8.19
C LEU A 184 8.25 6.35 -7.69
N ASP A 185 8.22 6.71 -6.40
CA ASP A 185 7.18 7.48 -5.74
C ASP A 185 6.81 8.77 -6.48
N MET A 186 7.81 9.55 -6.91
CA MET A 186 7.55 10.80 -7.63
C MET A 186 6.94 10.54 -9.01
N ASP A 187 7.37 9.48 -9.69
CA ASP A 187 6.82 9.09 -10.99
C ASP A 187 5.37 8.60 -10.85
N LEU A 188 5.06 7.81 -9.80
CA LEU A 188 3.69 7.40 -9.46
C LEU A 188 2.82 8.61 -9.11
N ASN A 189 3.32 9.58 -8.34
CA ASN A 189 2.61 10.79 -8.01
C ASN A 189 2.29 11.66 -9.24
N ARG A 190 3.21 11.72 -10.22
CA ARG A 190 2.99 12.40 -11.50
C ARG A 190 2.00 11.64 -12.37
N LEU A 191 2.10 10.31 -12.42
CA LEU A 191 1.16 9.47 -13.14
C LEU A 191 -0.26 9.66 -12.61
N ASP A 192 -0.42 9.69 -11.29
CA ASP A 192 -1.68 10.02 -10.64
C ASP A 192 -2.21 11.39 -11.09
N SER A 193 -1.35 12.41 -11.08
CA SER A 193 -1.80 13.76 -11.42
C SER A 193 -2.24 13.91 -12.86
N VAL A 194 -1.60 13.18 -13.78
CA VAL A 194 -1.98 13.14 -15.20
C VAL A 194 -3.26 12.33 -15.41
N LEU A 195 -3.35 11.13 -14.83
CA LEU A 195 -4.49 10.22 -15.07
C LEU A 195 -5.77 10.67 -14.36
N PHE A 196 -5.66 11.36 -13.22
CA PHE A 196 -6.80 11.75 -12.39
C PHE A 196 -7.00 13.27 -12.36
N PHE A 197 -6.50 13.98 -13.37
CA PHE A 197 -6.75 15.40 -13.64
C PHE A 197 -6.45 16.34 -12.46
N GLY A 198 -5.35 16.11 -11.75
CA GLY A 198 -4.92 16.93 -10.62
C GLY A 198 -4.45 16.13 -9.43
N ASN A 199 -4.33 16.77 -8.27
CA ASN A 199 -3.78 16.12 -7.09
C ASN A 199 -4.83 15.19 -6.43
N ALA A 200 -4.82 13.91 -6.84
CA ALA A 200 -5.70 12.87 -6.30
C ALA A 200 -5.60 12.74 -4.78
N GLU A 201 -4.39 12.88 -4.22
CA GLU A 201 -4.19 12.88 -2.77
C GLU A 201 -4.92 14.07 -2.13
N ALA A 202 -4.72 15.30 -2.61
CA ALA A 202 -5.38 16.48 -2.07
C ALA A 202 -6.91 16.37 -2.10
N ALA A 203 -7.46 15.80 -3.18
CA ALA A 203 -8.89 15.55 -3.30
C ALA A 203 -9.39 14.59 -2.20
N ILE A 204 -8.66 13.53 -1.90
CA ILE A 204 -9.00 12.56 -0.83
C ILE A 204 -8.82 13.20 0.55
N GLN A 205 -7.77 14.01 0.73
CA GLN A 205 -7.47 14.67 2.00
C GLN A 205 -8.55 15.68 2.41
N ALA A 206 -9.31 16.25 1.47
CA ALA A 206 -10.46 17.10 1.77
C ALA A 206 -11.58 16.36 2.56
N TRP A 207 -11.66 15.03 2.41
CA TRP A 207 -12.66 14.19 3.07
C TRP A 207 -12.17 13.57 4.38
N VAL A 208 -10.91 13.78 4.76
CA VAL A 208 -10.33 13.25 5.99
C VAL A 208 -11.04 13.85 7.21
N ARG A 209 -11.38 13.00 8.19
CA ARG A 209 -12.08 13.38 9.43
C ARG A 209 -11.40 12.69 10.60
N THR A 210 -10.71 13.45 11.43
CA THR A 210 -9.84 12.93 12.51
C THR A 210 -10.56 11.96 13.46
N TRP A 211 -11.85 12.18 13.73
CA TRP A 211 -12.68 11.27 14.54
C TRP A 211 -12.87 9.88 13.92
N ALA A 212 -12.78 9.75 12.59
CA ALA A 212 -12.94 8.48 11.88
C ALA A 212 -11.63 7.69 11.75
N THR A 213 -10.48 8.36 11.96
CA THR A 213 -9.15 7.76 11.81
C THR A 213 -8.97 6.44 12.58
N PRO A 214 -9.45 6.28 13.83
CA PRO A 214 -9.31 5.01 14.54
C PRO A 214 -10.02 3.83 13.87
N SER A 215 -11.23 4.04 13.36
CA SER A 215 -12.00 3.02 12.65
C SER A 215 -11.39 2.69 11.29
N VAL A 216 -10.87 3.70 10.60
CA VAL A 216 -10.16 3.54 9.32
C VAL A 216 -8.91 2.69 9.49
N MET A 217 -8.09 2.97 10.51
CA MET A 217 -6.91 2.16 10.84
C MET A 217 -7.29 0.73 11.20
N TRP A 218 -8.35 0.52 11.98
CA TRP A 218 -8.78 -0.83 12.35
C TRP A 218 -9.21 -1.65 11.14
N CYS A 219 -9.97 -1.05 10.22
CA CYS A 219 -10.38 -1.73 8.98
C CYS A 219 -9.18 -2.02 8.07
N TYR A 220 -8.17 -1.14 8.07
CA TYR A 220 -6.93 -1.36 7.33
C TYR A 220 -6.19 -2.62 7.82
N ASP A 221 -5.96 -2.77 9.12
CA ASP A 221 -5.27 -3.94 9.70
C ASP A 221 -6.14 -5.21 9.69
N ALA A 222 -7.46 -5.08 9.66
CA ALA A 222 -8.38 -6.21 9.61
C ALA A 222 -8.24 -7.06 8.33
N LEU A 223 -7.48 -6.60 7.33
CA LEU A 223 -7.23 -7.30 6.07
C LEU A 223 -6.95 -8.80 6.25
N TYR A 224 -6.08 -9.16 7.19
CA TYR A 224 -5.64 -10.54 7.38
C TYR A 224 -6.75 -11.46 7.94
N ALA A 225 -7.78 -10.89 8.58
CA ALA A 225 -8.89 -11.67 9.14
C ALA A 225 -9.89 -12.13 8.07
N TYR A 226 -10.21 -11.27 7.09
CA TYR A 226 -11.20 -11.60 6.06
C TYR A 226 -10.91 -12.85 5.23
N PRO A 227 -9.69 -13.08 4.68
CA PRO A 227 -9.40 -14.27 3.91
C PRO A 227 -9.45 -15.53 4.77
N VAL A 228 -9.08 -15.42 6.05
CA VAL A 228 -9.20 -16.53 7.02
C VAL A 228 -10.67 -16.86 7.27
N ILE A 229 -11.51 -15.88 7.56
CA ILE A 229 -12.94 -16.10 7.84
C ILE A 229 -13.63 -16.69 6.59
N LEU A 230 -13.39 -16.12 5.42
CA LEU A 230 -13.97 -16.61 4.16
C LEU A 230 -13.48 -18.02 3.84
N GLY A 231 -12.18 -18.27 3.96
CA GLY A 231 -11.60 -19.59 3.73
C GLY A 231 -12.21 -20.63 4.68
N ILE A 232 -12.24 -20.37 5.99
CA ILE A 232 -12.83 -21.29 6.96
C ILE A 232 -14.29 -21.57 6.62
N TRP A 233 -15.07 -20.52 6.32
CA TRP A 233 -16.47 -20.66 5.91
C TRP A 233 -16.63 -21.59 4.70
N LEU A 234 -15.85 -21.40 3.63
CA LEU A 234 -15.95 -22.23 2.43
C LEU A 234 -15.64 -23.70 2.71
N PHE A 235 -14.66 -23.97 3.57
CA PHE A 235 -14.29 -25.35 3.95
C PHE A 235 -15.28 -25.99 4.93
N THR A 236 -15.96 -25.22 5.78
CA THR A 236 -16.96 -25.75 6.72
C THR A 236 -18.30 -26.01 6.06
N VAL A 237 -18.67 -25.25 5.02
CA VAL A 237 -19.92 -25.47 4.25
C VAL A 237 -19.75 -26.46 3.08
N GLY A 238 -18.64 -27.20 3.04
CA GLY A 238 -18.38 -28.23 2.01
C GLY A 238 -17.92 -27.71 0.65
N LYS A 239 -17.72 -26.39 0.48
CA LYS A 239 -17.26 -25.76 -0.77
C LYS A 239 -15.74 -25.81 -0.91
N ARG A 240 -15.14 -26.98 -0.72
CA ARG A 240 -13.67 -27.15 -0.66
C ARG A 240 -12.99 -26.77 -1.98
N TRP A 241 -13.58 -27.11 -3.11
CA TRP A 241 -13.06 -26.72 -4.43
C TRP A 241 -12.96 -25.20 -4.57
N GLN A 242 -14.04 -24.49 -4.24
CA GLN A 242 -14.08 -23.03 -4.33
C GLN A 242 -13.18 -22.39 -3.27
N GLY A 243 -13.03 -23.02 -2.10
CA GLY A 243 -12.05 -22.63 -1.09
C GLY A 243 -10.62 -22.73 -1.61
N ARG A 244 -10.28 -23.78 -2.37
CA ARG A 244 -8.96 -23.91 -3.03
C ARG A 244 -8.75 -22.84 -4.09
N ASP A 245 -9.75 -22.60 -4.95
CA ASP A 245 -9.69 -21.52 -5.94
C ASP A 245 -9.40 -20.16 -5.27
N PHE A 246 -10.06 -19.90 -4.14
CA PHE A 246 -9.85 -18.69 -3.34
C PHE A 246 -8.42 -18.60 -2.79
N LEU A 247 -7.94 -19.65 -2.12
CA LEU A 247 -6.59 -19.66 -1.52
C LEU A 247 -5.50 -19.50 -2.59
N VAL A 248 -5.65 -20.19 -3.74
CA VAL A 248 -4.73 -20.07 -4.87
C VAL A 248 -4.75 -18.65 -5.45
N ALA A 249 -5.93 -18.05 -5.61
CA ALA A 249 -6.06 -16.67 -6.08
C ALA A 249 -5.38 -15.69 -5.13
N PHE A 250 -5.62 -15.82 -3.83
CA PHE A 250 -4.98 -15.00 -2.80
C PHE A 250 -3.44 -15.11 -2.85
N VAL A 251 -2.92 -16.34 -3.00
CA VAL A 251 -1.48 -16.59 -3.06
C VAL A 251 -0.85 -16.03 -4.34
N ILE A 252 -1.47 -16.28 -5.49
CA ILE A 252 -0.97 -15.77 -6.78
C ILE A 252 -1.00 -14.24 -6.82
N SER A 253 -2.06 -13.61 -6.33
CA SER A 253 -2.11 -12.14 -6.29
C SER A 253 -1.03 -11.58 -5.37
N GLY A 254 -0.81 -12.18 -4.20
CA GLY A 254 0.27 -11.78 -3.29
C GLY A 254 1.66 -11.90 -3.92
N PHE A 255 1.93 -13.01 -4.60
CA PHE A 255 3.20 -13.23 -5.31
C PHE A 255 3.42 -12.22 -6.45
N ILE A 256 2.42 -12.00 -7.30
CA ILE A 256 2.51 -11.00 -8.38
C ILE A 256 2.67 -9.59 -7.82
N GLY A 257 1.97 -9.27 -6.72
CA GLY A 257 2.13 -8.00 -6.01
C GLY A 257 3.54 -7.79 -5.49
N TYR A 258 4.16 -8.83 -4.90
CA TYR A 258 5.57 -8.77 -4.47
C TYR A 258 6.52 -8.49 -5.64
N LEU A 259 6.32 -9.15 -6.79
CA LEU A 259 7.11 -8.86 -7.99
C LEU A 259 6.90 -7.41 -8.44
N GLY A 260 5.66 -6.90 -8.33
CA GLY A 260 5.34 -5.49 -8.55
C GLY A 260 6.18 -4.56 -7.68
N TYR A 261 6.37 -4.88 -6.39
CA TYR A 261 7.21 -4.10 -5.47
C TYR A 261 8.68 -4.06 -5.89
N VAL A 262 9.20 -5.14 -6.45
CA VAL A 262 10.58 -5.19 -6.96
C VAL A 262 10.73 -4.38 -8.25
N VAL A 263 9.74 -4.42 -9.14
CA VAL A 263 9.76 -3.72 -10.43
C VAL A 263 9.47 -2.23 -10.26
N VAL A 264 8.52 -1.88 -9.41
CA VAL A 264 8.05 -0.52 -9.13
C VAL A 264 8.18 -0.23 -7.63
N PRO A 265 9.42 -0.06 -7.12
CA PRO A 265 9.64 0.21 -5.71
C PRO A 265 9.11 1.58 -5.32
N ALA A 266 8.16 1.61 -4.38
CA ALA A 266 7.63 2.84 -3.81
C ALA A 266 7.22 2.65 -2.34
N ILE A 267 7.36 3.71 -1.55
CA ILE A 267 7.14 3.71 -0.08
C ILE A 267 5.89 4.49 0.34
N GLY A 268 5.34 5.33 -0.54
CA GLY A 268 4.05 5.99 -0.38
C GLY A 268 4.16 7.45 0.04
N PRO A 269 3.12 8.27 -0.22
CA PRO A 269 3.18 9.73 -0.04
C PRO A 269 3.51 10.18 1.40
N ALA A 270 3.01 9.47 2.42
CA ALA A 270 3.28 9.78 3.82
C ALA A 270 4.78 9.78 4.13
N TYR A 271 5.48 8.73 3.66
CA TYR A 271 6.89 8.54 3.92
C TYR A 271 7.77 9.34 2.95
N TYR A 272 7.46 9.30 1.65
CA TYR A 272 8.28 9.94 0.63
C TYR A 272 8.30 11.46 0.74
N PHE A 273 7.14 12.09 0.99
CA PHE A 273 7.03 13.54 1.13
C PHE A 273 7.07 14.02 2.59
N GLY A 274 7.30 13.12 3.55
CA GLY A 274 7.31 13.45 4.98
C GLY A 274 5.99 14.04 5.48
N ARG A 275 4.87 13.61 4.89
CA ARG A 275 3.54 14.15 5.19
C ARG A 275 3.01 13.55 6.49
N PRO A 276 2.51 14.37 7.44
CA PRO A 276 1.99 13.85 8.68
C PRO A 276 0.74 12.99 8.42
N LEU A 277 0.57 11.94 9.21
CA LEU A 277 -0.68 11.17 9.19
C LEU A 277 -1.84 12.00 9.74
N PRO A 278 -3.09 11.69 9.37
CA PRO A 278 -4.26 12.29 10.01
C PRO A 278 -4.18 12.16 11.53
N SER A 279 -4.47 13.25 12.25
CA SER A 279 -4.40 13.24 13.71
C SER A 279 -5.44 12.27 14.29
N VAL A 280 -5.06 11.66 15.41
CA VAL A 280 -5.84 10.66 16.12
C VAL A 280 -6.33 11.27 17.43
N PRO A 281 -7.64 11.49 17.61
CA PRO A 281 -8.20 11.92 18.88
C PRO A 281 -8.10 10.78 19.91
N GLY A 282 -7.49 11.05 21.06
CA GLY A 282 -7.42 10.12 22.19
C GLY A 282 -6.30 9.07 22.12
N GLY A 283 -6.11 8.34 23.23
CA GLY A 283 -5.19 7.20 23.32
C GLY A 283 -5.80 5.90 22.78
N GLY A 284 -5.03 4.80 22.81
CA GLY A 284 -5.50 3.47 22.39
C GLY A 284 -4.90 3.00 21.07
N TYR A 285 -5.61 2.12 20.35
CA TYR A 285 -5.10 1.41 19.17
C TYR A 285 -4.58 2.33 18.06
N ALA A 286 -5.28 3.43 17.78
CA ALA A 286 -4.89 4.37 16.74
C ALA A 286 -3.67 5.23 17.14
N TYR A 287 -3.50 5.51 18.44
CA TYR A 287 -2.31 6.19 18.97
C TYR A 287 -1.07 5.26 18.93
N ASP A 288 -1.24 4.00 19.33
CA ASP A 288 -0.20 2.94 19.20
C ASP A 288 0.20 2.75 17.73
N TYR A 289 -0.76 2.83 16.80
CA TYR A 289 -0.46 2.80 15.37
C TYR A 289 0.38 3.99 14.91
N ALA A 290 -0.01 5.22 15.29
CA ALA A 290 0.76 6.43 14.96
C ALA A 290 2.18 6.38 15.55
N ALA A 291 2.34 5.87 16.76
CA ALA A 291 3.65 5.66 17.38
C ALA A 291 4.49 4.63 16.62
N ARG A 292 3.90 3.49 16.19
CA ARG A 292 4.58 2.49 15.36
C ARG A 292 5.01 3.06 14.01
N PHE A 293 4.14 3.84 13.37
CA PHE A 293 4.46 4.55 12.14
C PHE A 293 5.67 5.46 12.34
N ALA A 294 5.71 6.25 13.42
CA ALA A 294 6.84 7.13 13.72
C ALA A 294 8.15 6.35 13.95
N VAL A 295 8.07 5.21 14.66
CA VAL A 295 9.23 4.32 14.84
C VAL A 295 9.70 3.76 13.49
N LEU A 296 8.79 3.23 12.67
CA LEU A 296 9.15 2.69 11.35
C LEU A 296 9.77 3.77 10.45
N ALA A 297 9.17 4.96 10.42
CA ALA A 297 9.67 6.12 9.68
C ALA A 297 11.08 6.58 10.09
N SER A 298 11.51 6.23 11.31
CA SER A 298 12.86 6.55 11.82
C SER A 298 13.90 5.45 11.58
N GLN A 299 13.52 4.30 11.00
CA GLN A 299 14.41 3.16 10.76
C GLN A 299 14.49 2.78 9.27
N PRO A 300 15.29 3.50 8.44
CA PRO A 300 15.50 3.13 7.05
C PRO A 300 16.34 1.83 6.93
N PRO A 301 16.17 1.05 5.84
CA PRO A 301 15.28 1.34 4.71
C PRO A 301 13.82 0.97 4.99
N LEU A 302 12.90 1.83 4.55
CA LEU A 302 11.46 1.59 4.67
C LEU A 302 10.99 0.48 3.71
N PRO A 303 9.95 -0.29 4.08
CA PRO A 303 9.31 -1.24 3.18
C PRO A 303 8.83 -0.56 1.90
N ARG A 304 9.19 -1.12 0.74
CA ARG A 304 8.73 -0.66 -0.58
C ARG A 304 7.55 -1.50 -1.02
N ASN A 305 6.35 -1.19 -0.55
CA ASN A 305 5.16 -2.03 -0.70
C ASN A 305 3.93 -1.29 -1.26
N CYS A 306 4.14 -0.24 -2.05
CA CYS A 306 3.03 0.52 -2.63
C CYS A 306 2.42 -0.10 -3.90
N TYR A 307 3.20 -0.32 -4.96
CA TYR A 307 2.67 -0.68 -6.29
C TYR A 307 2.84 -2.16 -6.64
N PRO A 308 1.76 -2.92 -6.95
CA PRO A 308 0.35 -2.57 -6.82
C PRO A 308 -0.14 -2.71 -5.37
N SER A 309 -1.24 -2.04 -5.02
CA SER A 309 -1.80 -2.13 -3.67
C SER A 309 -2.37 -3.53 -3.40
N LEU A 310 -1.67 -4.33 -2.60
CA LEU A 310 -2.17 -5.63 -2.17
C LEU A 310 -3.27 -5.53 -1.11
N HIS A 311 -3.33 -4.45 -0.33
CA HIS A 311 -4.48 -4.17 0.52
C HIS A 311 -5.76 -4.12 -0.31
N THR A 312 -5.73 -3.37 -1.41
CA THR A 312 -6.83 -3.33 -2.37
C THR A 312 -7.01 -4.67 -3.08
N GLY A 313 -5.93 -5.25 -3.61
CA GLY A 313 -5.99 -6.49 -4.38
C GLY A 313 -6.63 -7.64 -3.60
N TRP A 314 -6.13 -7.91 -2.38
CA TRP A 314 -6.69 -8.95 -1.53
C TRP A 314 -8.10 -8.64 -1.04
N ALA A 315 -8.43 -7.38 -0.72
CA ALA A 315 -9.80 -6.99 -0.39
C ALA A 315 -10.77 -7.29 -1.54
N VAL A 316 -10.38 -7.00 -2.79
CA VAL A 316 -11.18 -7.29 -3.99
C VAL A 316 -11.28 -8.80 -4.22
N VAL A 317 -10.20 -9.58 -4.07
CA VAL A 317 -10.25 -11.05 -4.17
C VAL A 317 -11.25 -11.62 -3.16
N VAL A 318 -11.18 -11.19 -1.90
CA VAL A 318 -12.13 -11.59 -0.85
C VAL A 318 -13.56 -11.21 -1.24
N ALA A 319 -13.80 -9.97 -1.69
CA ALA A 319 -15.13 -9.51 -2.06
C ALA A 319 -15.71 -10.32 -3.24
N VAL A 320 -14.92 -10.60 -4.28
CA VAL A 320 -15.35 -11.38 -5.45
C VAL A 320 -15.70 -12.81 -5.07
N PHE A 321 -14.87 -13.49 -4.28
CA PHE A 321 -15.15 -14.85 -3.85
C PHE A 321 -16.30 -14.91 -2.84
N ALA A 322 -16.41 -13.95 -1.92
CA ALA A 322 -17.56 -13.83 -1.03
C ALA A 322 -18.86 -13.61 -1.82
N TRP A 323 -18.87 -12.71 -2.81
CA TRP A 323 -20.05 -12.47 -3.66
C TRP A 323 -20.50 -13.73 -4.40
N ARG A 324 -19.52 -14.48 -4.95
CA ARG A 324 -19.77 -15.70 -5.73
C ARG A 324 -20.20 -16.87 -4.86
N GLN A 325 -19.62 -17.02 -3.67
CA GLN A 325 -19.68 -18.28 -2.91
C GLN A 325 -20.31 -18.17 -1.51
N ALA A 326 -20.35 -16.98 -0.92
CA ALA A 326 -20.82 -16.72 0.44
C ALA A 326 -21.48 -15.32 0.56
N ARG A 327 -22.64 -15.12 -0.09
CA ARG A 327 -23.38 -13.84 -0.15
C ARG A 327 -23.60 -13.18 1.22
N VAL A 328 -23.80 -13.96 2.28
CA VAL A 328 -23.94 -13.44 3.65
C VAL A 328 -22.66 -12.75 4.10
N LEU A 329 -21.51 -13.41 3.94
CA LEU A 329 -20.20 -12.82 4.27
C LEU A 329 -19.88 -11.61 3.38
N PHE A 330 -20.30 -11.62 2.11
CA PHE A 330 -20.12 -10.46 1.24
C PHE A 330 -20.74 -9.20 1.83
N TRP A 331 -22.01 -9.27 2.26
CA TRP A 331 -22.69 -8.09 2.82
C TRP A 331 -22.10 -7.66 4.18
N ILE A 332 -21.64 -8.62 4.99
CA ILE A 332 -20.92 -8.33 6.24
C ILE A 332 -19.59 -7.63 5.95
N PHE A 333 -18.86 -8.06 4.93
CA PHE A 333 -17.53 -7.55 4.60
C PHE A 333 -17.56 -6.29 3.75
N LEU A 334 -18.68 -5.99 3.05
CA LEU A 334 -18.73 -4.93 2.06
C LEU A 334 -18.28 -3.58 2.61
N ILE A 335 -18.91 -3.11 3.70
CA ILE A 335 -18.59 -1.81 4.28
C ILE A 335 -17.14 -1.79 4.81
N PRO A 336 -16.68 -2.75 5.64
CA PRO A 336 -15.30 -2.76 6.11
C PRO A 336 -14.25 -2.85 4.98
N LEU A 337 -14.49 -3.61 3.92
CA LEU A 337 -13.56 -3.70 2.78
C LEU A 337 -13.50 -2.40 1.98
N LEU A 338 -14.63 -1.69 1.82
CA LEU A 338 -14.63 -0.35 1.22
C LEU A 338 -13.87 0.66 2.06
N ILE A 339 -14.02 0.60 3.39
CA ILE A 339 -13.23 1.42 4.32
C ILE A 339 -11.75 1.07 4.20
N LEU A 340 -11.38 -0.22 4.18
CA LEU A 340 -10.00 -0.69 4.01
C LEU A 340 -9.37 -0.14 2.71
N ILE A 341 -10.06 -0.25 1.58
CA ILE A 341 -9.55 0.26 0.29
C ILE A 341 -9.34 1.78 0.38
N THR A 342 -10.32 2.49 0.92
CA THR A 342 -10.23 3.95 1.09
C THR A 342 -9.14 4.33 2.10
N ALA A 343 -8.91 3.51 3.12
CA ALA A 343 -7.92 3.71 4.16
C ALA A 343 -6.50 3.82 3.59
N THR A 344 -6.19 3.04 2.54
CA THR A 344 -4.88 3.08 1.86
C THR A 344 -4.51 4.49 1.37
N LEU A 345 -5.51 5.25 0.91
CA LEU A 345 -5.36 6.61 0.39
C LEU A 345 -5.58 7.66 1.49
N TYR A 346 -6.55 7.43 2.38
CA TYR A 346 -6.83 8.28 3.54
C TYR A 346 -5.57 8.48 4.40
N MET A 347 -4.85 7.39 4.65
CA MET A 347 -3.61 7.37 5.44
C MET A 347 -2.36 7.75 4.63
N ARG A 348 -2.50 8.08 3.35
CA ARG A 348 -1.38 8.45 2.44
C ARG A 348 -0.34 7.34 2.28
N PHE A 349 -0.75 6.07 2.37
CA PHE A 349 0.14 4.93 2.19
C PHE A 349 0.29 4.52 0.73
N HIS A 350 -0.70 4.86 -0.11
CA HIS A 350 -0.72 4.48 -1.52
C HIS A 350 -1.04 5.67 -2.42
N TYR A 351 -0.58 5.59 -3.66
CA TYR A 351 -1.05 6.37 -4.78
C TYR A 351 -2.36 5.77 -5.32
N LEU A 352 -3.19 6.57 -5.97
CA LEU A 352 -4.46 6.11 -6.54
C LEU A 352 -4.22 5.08 -7.66
N ILE A 353 -3.17 5.25 -8.46
CA ILE A 353 -2.79 4.26 -9.48
C ILE A 353 -2.43 2.89 -8.88
N ASP A 354 -1.88 2.85 -7.67
CA ASP A 354 -1.58 1.59 -6.97
C ASP A 354 -2.87 0.81 -6.67
N VAL A 355 -3.92 1.53 -6.25
CA VAL A 355 -5.25 0.98 -5.94
C VAL A 355 -5.92 0.46 -7.21
N VAL A 356 -5.80 1.21 -8.31
CA VAL A 356 -6.31 0.80 -9.62
C VAL A 356 -5.57 -0.43 -10.13
N ALA A 357 -4.24 -0.47 -10.03
CA ALA A 357 -3.43 -1.63 -10.41
C ALA A 357 -3.73 -2.86 -9.53
N GLY A 358 -3.89 -2.69 -8.22
CA GLY A 358 -4.27 -3.75 -7.29
C GLY A 358 -5.66 -4.34 -7.61
N THR A 359 -6.62 -3.49 -7.95
CA THR A 359 -7.95 -3.91 -8.41
C THR A 359 -7.87 -4.67 -9.73
N GLY A 360 -7.09 -4.18 -10.69
CA GLY A 360 -6.84 -4.86 -11.97
C GLY A 360 -6.24 -6.25 -11.78
N LEU A 361 -5.19 -6.35 -10.95
CA LEU A 361 -4.59 -7.64 -10.59
C LEU A 361 -5.61 -8.61 -9.99
N ALA A 362 -6.42 -8.16 -9.04
CA ALA A 362 -7.44 -8.99 -8.40
C ALA A 362 -8.47 -9.52 -9.41
N ILE A 363 -8.98 -8.67 -10.30
CA ILE A 363 -9.94 -9.07 -11.33
C ILE A 363 -9.32 -10.12 -12.27
N ALA A 364 -8.09 -9.89 -12.74
CA ALA A 364 -7.38 -10.84 -13.61
C ALA A 364 -7.23 -12.21 -12.93
N VAL A 365 -6.76 -12.22 -11.68
CA VAL A 365 -6.52 -13.45 -10.93
C VAL A 365 -7.84 -14.18 -10.62
N CYS A 366 -8.89 -13.47 -10.20
CA CYS A 366 -10.21 -14.04 -9.96
C CYS A 366 -10.89 -14.60 -11.22
N ALA A 367 -10.48 -14.16 -12.41
CA ALA A 367 -10.92 -14.72 -13.68
C ALA A 367 -10.06 -15.93 -14.10
N LEU A 368 -8.74 -15.85 -13.90
CA LEU A 368 -7.79 -16.84 -14.43
C LEU A 368 -7.70 -18.10 -13.56
N VAL A 369 -7.71 -17.95 -12.23
CA VAL A 369 -7.39 -19.07 -11.31
C VAL A 369 -8.36 -20.25 -11.41
N PRO A 370 -9.69 -20.09 -11.41
CA PRO A 370 -10.59 -21.23 -11.57
C PRO A 370 -10.32 -22.00 -12.88
N ARG A 371 -9.94 -21.29 -13.95
CA ARG A 371 -9.62 -21.89 -15.25
C ARG A 371 -8.30 -22.67 -15.19
N LEU A 372 -7.28 -22.09 -14.57
CA LEU A 372 -6.00 -22.76 -14.35
C LEU A 372 -6.16 -24.00 -13.47
N HIS A 373 -6.98 -23.95 -12.43
CA HIS A 373 -7.22 -25.08 -11.54
C HIS A 373 -7.89 -26.23 -12.29
N VAL A 374 -8.92 -25.96 -13.10
CA VAL A 374 -9.56 -26.99 -13.95
C VAL A 374 -8.59 -27.56 -14.98
N ALA A 375 -7.80 -26.71 -15.65
CA ALA A 375 -6.81 -27.17 -16.63
C ALA A 375 -5.71 -28.03 -15.97
N TRP A 376 -5.27 -27.65 -14.77
CA TRP A 376 -4.28 -28.37 -13.98
C TRP A 376 -4.79 -29.75 -13.57
N GLU A 377 -6.01 -29.84 -13.03
CA GLU A 377 -6.60 -31.13 -12.64
C GLU A 377 -6.86 -32.04 -13.85
N ARG A 378 -7.25 -31.49 -15.00
CA ARG A 378 -7.31 -32.25 -16.26
C ARG A 378 -5.95 -32.80 -16.67
N ALA A 379 -4.89 -32.00 -16.56
CA ALA A 379 -3.53 -32.43 -16.90
C ALA A 379 -2.99 -33.50 -15.92
N ARG A 380 -3.43 -33.47 -14.66
CA ARG A 380 -3.04 -34.44 -13.62
C ARG A 380 -3.79 -35.76 -13.72
N CYS A 381 -5.11 -35.69 -13.85
CA CYS A 381 -6.01 -36.84 -13.65
C CYS A 381 -6.73 -37.27 -14.95
N GLY A 382 -6.49 -36.60 -16.08
CA GLY A 382 -7.14 -36.87 -17.37
C GLY A 382 -8.55 -36.27 -17.49
N GLN A 383 -9.29 -36.16 -16.39
CA GLN A 383 -10.59 -35.48 -16.30
C GLN A 383 -10.70 -34.69 -14.98
N PRO A 384 -11.44 -33.56 -14.95
CA PRO A 384 -11.70 -32.88 -13.69
C PRO A 384 -12.64 -33.73 -12.82
N PRO A 385 -12.58 -33.64 -11.48
CA PRO A 385 -13.48 -34.35 -10.58
C PRO A 385 -14.97 -34.10 -10.90
N GLU A 386 -15.83 -35.08 -10.62
CA GLU A 386 -17.29 -34.90 -10.70
C GLU A 386 -17.74 -33.75 -9.78
N GLY A 387 -18.66 -32.91 -10.26
CA GLY A 387 -19.16 -31.74 -9.51
C GLY A 387 -18.40 -30.43 -9.71
N VAL A 388 -17.35 -30.40 -10.55
CA VAL A 388 -16.68 -29.15 -10.95
C VAL A 388 -17.62 -28.35 -11.88
N PRO A 389 -17.90 -27.06 -11.57
CA PRO A 389 -18.78 -26.25 -12.42
C PRO A 389 -18.16 -26.04 -13.82
N PRO A 390 -18.95 -26.17 -14.90
CA PRO A 390 -18.47 -25.83 -16.24
C PRO A 390 -18.13 -24.33 -16.32
N LEU A 391 -16.90 -24.02 -16.68
CA LEU A 391 -16.46 -22.63 -16.83
C LEU A 391 -16.88 -22.08 -18.20
N PRO A 392 -17.45 -20.87 -18.28
CA PRO A 392 -17.84 -20.28 -19.54
C PRO A 392 -16.60 -19.96 -20.40
N PRO A 393 -16.68 -20.16 -21.74
CA PRO A 393 -15.58 -19.88 -22.65
C PRO A 393 -15.25 -18.38 -22.67
N LEU A 394 -13.96 -18.04 -22.67
CA LEU A 394 -13.48 -16.67 -22.87
C LEU A 394 -13.49 -16.35 -24.37
N ARG A 395 -14.50 -15.61 -24.83
CA ARG A 395 -14.58 -15.15 -26.23
C ARG A 395 -14.91 -13.65 -26.31
N GLY A 396 -14.33 -12.97 -27.30
CA GLY A 396 -14.63 -11.57 -27.66
C GLY A 396 -14.53 -10.60 -26.48
N ARG A 397 -15.60 -9.85 -26.24
CA ARG A 397 -15.69 -8.80 -25.19
C ARG A 397 -15.39 -9.30 -23.78
N ARG A 398 -15.70 -10.57 -23.46
CA ARG A 398 -15.39 -11.14 -22.13
C ARG A 398 -13.90 -11.35 -21.92
N LEU A 399 -13.15 -11.74 -22.95
CA LEU A 399 -11.69 -11.88 -22.86
C LEU A 399 -11.03 -10.52 -22.61
N ALA A 400 -11.51 -9.48 -23.32
CA ALA A 400 -11.02 -8.12 -23.14
C ALA A 400 -11.24 -7.61 -21.70
N PHE A 401 -12.43 -7.83 -21.13
CA PHE A 401 -12.78 -7.33 -19.80
C PHE A 401 -12.23 -8.18 -18.64
N GLU A 402 -12.20 -9.51 -18.77
CA GLU A 402 -11.78 -10.40 -17.68
C GLU A 402 -10.25 -10.54 -17.58
N LEU A 403 -9.49 -10.32 -18.66
CA LEU A 403 -8.05 -10.59 -18.69
C LEU A 403 -7.20 -9.46 -19.28
N VAL A 404 -7.52 -8.99 -20.49
CA VAL A 404 -6.64 -8.03 -21.18
C VAL A 404 -6.60 -6.67 -20.50
N LEU A 405 -7.76 -6.08 -20.23
CA LEU A 405 -7.85 -4.77 -19.60
C LEU A 405 -7.24 -4.76 -18.18
N PRO A 406 -7.54 -5.72 -17.29
CA PRO A 406 -6.94 -5.71 -15.96
C PRO A 406 -5.42 -5.96 -15.97
N LEU A 407 -4.91 -6.81 -16.87
CA LEU A 407 -3.47 -7.00 -17.06
C LEU A 407 -2.80 -5.76 -17.67
N PHE A 408 -3.46 -5.08 -18.61
CA PHE A 408 -2.99 -3.81 -19.15
C PHE A 408 -2.88 -2.75 -18.05
N VAL A 409 -3.90 -2.64 -17.19
CA VAL A 409 -3.89 -1.70 -16.06
C VAL A 409 -2.79 -2.02 -15.02
N LEU A 410 -2.41 -3.29 -14.91
CA LEU A 410 -1.29 -3.73 -14.05
C LEU A 410 0.09 -3.50 -14.69
N VAL A 411 0.24 -3.75 -16.00
CA VAL A 411 1.55 -3.80 -16.65
C VAL A 411 1.88 -2.48 -17.34
N ALA A 412 0.90 -1.78 -17.90
CA ALA A 412 1.11 -0.55 -18.63
C ALA A 412 1.75 0.55 -17.78
N PRO A 413 1.34 0.80 -16.52
CA PRO A 413 2.04 1.75 -15.67
C PRO A 413 3.48 1.35 -15.41
N ALA A 414 3.77 0.08 -15.10
CA ALA A 414 5.13 -0.40 -14.88
C ALA A 414 6.02 -0.25 -16.12
N VAL A 415 5.50 -0.53 -17.31
CA VAL A 415 6.22 -0.36 -18.59
C VAL A 415 6.40 1.13 -18.92
N TRP A 416 5.39 1.95 -18.67
CA TRP A 416 5.45 3.39 -18.90
C TRP A 416 6.45 4.08 -17.96
N LEU A 417 6.51 3.66 -16.69
CA LEU A 417 7.50 4.09 -15.70
C LEU A 417 8.92 3.64 -16.06
N ALA A 418 9.08 2.41 -16.58
CA ALA A 418 10.36 1.95 -17.11
C ALA A 418 10.82 2.81 -18.31
N GLY A 419 9.91 3.23 -19.19
CA GLY A 419 10.19 4.15 -20.29
C GLY A 419 10.57 5.57 -19.86
N PHE A 420 9.92 6.11 -18.81
CA PHE A 420 10.24 7.42 -18.23
C PHE A 420 11.59 7.43 -17.50
N SER A 421 12.00 6.30 -16.92
CA SER A 421 13.26 6.20 -16.18
C SER A 421 14.52 6.44 -17.04
N GLY A 422 14.41 6.31 -18.37
CA GLY A 422 15.46 6.70 -19.32
C GLY A 422 15.62 8.22 -19.49
N LEU A 423 14.59 9.01 -19.20
CA LEU A 423 14.61 10.49 -19.26
C LEU A 423 15.05 11.11 -17.92
N HIS A 424 15.04 10.36 -16.82
CA HIS A 424 15.31 10.86 -15.47
C HIS A 424 16.63 10.37 -14.85
N ALA A 425 17.55 9.79 -15.63
CA ALA A 425 18.92 9.56 -15.15
C ALA A 425 19.63 10.86 -14.70
N GLU A 426 19.15 12.04 -15.16
CA GLU A 426 19.68 13.34 -14.75
C GLU A 426 19.29 13.75 -13.32
N GLU A 427 18.14 13.35 -12.79
CA GLU A 427 17.71 13.84 -11.47
C GLU A 427 18.46 13.19 -10.28
N PRO A 428 18.72 11.86 -10.26
CA PRO A 428 19.61 11.23 -9.28
C PRO A 428 21.04 11.77 -9.38
N LYS A 429 21.55 11.99 -10.60
CA LYS A 429 22.87 12.61 -10.82
C LYS A 429 22.90 14.02 -10.27
N ARG A 430 21.92 14.86 -10.58
CA ARG A 430 21.84 16.24 -10.10
C ARG A 430 21.70 16.32 -8.58
N LYS A 431 20.98 15.40 -7.95
CA LYS A 431 20.90 15.28 -6.48
C LYS A 431 22.24 14.84 -5.88
N GLN A 432 22.95 13.89 -6.51
CA GLN A 432 24.30 13.50 -6.10
C GLN A 432 25.33 14.63 -6.29
N GLU A 433 25.26 15.35 -7.40
CA GLU A 433 26.09 16.51 -7.70
C GLU A 433 25.83 17.64 -6.70
N LEU A 434 24.56 17.89 -6.34
CA LEU A 434 24.21 18.86 -5.30
C LEU A 434 24.81 18.44 -3.94
N LEU A 435 24.66 17.17 -3.54
CA LEU A 435 25.25 16.68 -2.29
C LEU A 435 26.79 16.80 -2.31
N ALA A 436 27.43 16.41 -3.41
CA ALA A 436 28.88 16.46 -3.56
C ALA A 436 29.41 17.91 -3.59
N ALA A 437 28.65 18.86 -4.13
CA ALA A 437 29.02 20.27 -4.18
C ALA A 437 28.76 21.00 -2.85
N SER A 438 27.74 20.58 -2.10
CA SER A 438 27.31 21.25 -0.86
C SER A 438 27.95 20.70 0.42
N ILE A 439 28.65 19.56 0.35
CA ILE A 439 29.27 18.89 1.49
C ILE A 439 30.78 18.87 1.30
N THR A 440 31.53 19.38 2.29
CA THR A 440 32.99 19.41 2.23
C THR A 440 33.62 19.26 3.62
N SER A 441 34.89 18.87 3.67
CA SER A 441 35.72 18.87 4.87
C SER A 441 36.54 20.16 5.02
N VAL A 442 36.48 21.05 4.02
CA VAL A 442 37.21 22.32 3.98
C VAL A 442 36.30 23.45 4.44
N ALA A 443 36.78 24.28 5.36
CA ALA A 443 36.01 25.41 5.85
C ALA A 443 35.66 26.39 4.71
N PRO A 444 34.39 26.81 4.57
CA PRO A 444 34.00 27.79 3.57
C PRO A 444 34.45 29.20 3.97
N VAL A 445 34.58 30.09 2.97
CA VAL A 445 34.80 31.52 3.18
C VAL A 445 33.51 32.26 2.79
N PRO A 446 32.56 32.43 3.72
CA PRO A 446 31.32 33.14 3.44
C PRO A 446 31.60 34.64 3.21
N HIS A 447 30.77 35.28 2.39
CA HIS A 447 30.76 36.73 2.20
C HIS A 447 30.45 37.46 3.51
N HIS A 448 29.55 36.91 4.34
CA HIS A 448 29.28 37.39 5.68
C HIS A 448 29.60 36.34 6.74
N SER A 449 30.77 36.47 7.36
CA SER A 449 31.19 35.62 8.48
C SER A 449 30.36 35.90 9.74
N VAL A 450 29.81 34.83 10.33
CA VAL A 450 29.01 34.87 11.56
C VAL A 450 29.76 34.23 12.73
N GLY A 451 30.16 32.96 12.60
CA GLY A 451 30.89 32.23 13.64
C GLY A 451 30.08 31.94 14.91
N ALA A 452 28.76 31.72 14.79
CA ALA A 452 27.89 31.42 15.92
C ALA A 452 27.81 29.93 16.21
N THR A 453 27.56 29.55 17.47
CA THR A 453 27.40 28.15 17.88
C THR A 453 26.05 27.90 18.56
N PHE A 454 25.49 26.72 18.28
CA PHE A 454 24.19 26.26 18.78
C PHE A 454 24.37 24.97 19.58
N ALA A 455 23.58 24.82 20.65
CA ALA A 455 23.62 23.68 21.55
C ALA A 455 22.22 23.18 21.87
N MET A 456 22.04 21.86 21.93
CA MET A 456 20.85 21.21 22.51
C MET A 456 20.85 21.25 24.04
N GLY A 457 22.04 21.46 24.63
CA GLY A 457 22.27 21.59 26.07
C GLY A 457 23.73 21.30 26.41
N GLY A 458 24.40 22.23 27.09
CA GLY A 458 25.81 22.06 27.48
C GLY A 458 26.80 22.55 26.41
N GLN A 459 27.41 21.63 25.65
CA GLN A 459 28.48 21.94 24.68
C GLN A 459 27.93 22.33 23.31
N ALA A 460 28.74 22.98 22.48
CA ALA A 460 28.39 23.37 21.12
C ALA A 460 28.24 22.14 20.21
N ASP A 461 27.11 22.01 19.53
CA ASP A 461 26.78 20.90 18.65
C ASP A 461 26.96 21.25 17.17
N ILE A 462 26.53 22.46 16.78
CA ILE A 462 26.56 22.95 15.40
C ILE A 462 27.06 24.41 15.40
N ALA A 463 27.86 24.78 14.41
CA ALA A 463 28.24 26.16 14.16
C ALA A 463 27.63 26.69 12.86
N LEU A 464 27.16 27.94 12.88
CA LEU A 464 26.89 28.73 11.67
C LEU A 464 28.14 29.56 11.37
N ILE A 465 28.88 29.15 10.34
CA ILE A 465 30.13 29.79 9.92
C ILE A 465 29.84 31.14 9.28
N GLY A 466 28.83 31.21 8.42
CA GLY A 466 28.39 32.46 7.82
C GLY A 466 27.23 32.31 6.85
N VAL A 467 26.88 33.42 6.22
CA VAL A 467 25.69 33.55 5.38
C VAL A 467 26.02 34.35 4.12
N ASP A 468 25.54 33.89 2.97
CA ASP A 468 25.63 34.64 1.71
C ASP A 468 24.23 35.02 1.22
N ILE A 469 24.05 36.28 0.82
CA ILE A 469 22.79 36.83 0.33
C ILE A 469 23.01 37.44 -1.05
N GLU A 470 22.29 36.94 -2.05
CA GLU A 470 22.43 37.38 -3.44
C GLU A 470 21.07 37.72 -4.08
N PRO A 471 20.87 38.94 -4.61
CA PRO A 471 21.79 40.07 -4.58
C PRO A 471 21.86 40.72 -3.18
N ALA A 472 23.00 41.36 -2.87
CA ALA A 472 23.24 42.00 -1.56
C ALA A 472 22.25 43.13 -1.22
N SER A 473 21.57 43.70 -2.21
CA SER A 473 20.47 44.66 -2.04
C SER A 473 19.20 44.09 -2.65
N PRO A 474 18.44 43.30 -1.88
CA PRO A 474 17.29 42.60 -2.41
C PRO A 474 16.09 43.54 -2.60
N GLN A 475 15.36 43.35 -3.71
CA GLN A 475 14.19 44.15 -4.07
C GLN A 475 12.90 43.43 -3.69
N ILE A 476 11.93 44.17 -3.17
CA ILE A 476 10.59 43.65 -2.89
C ILE A 476 9.94 43.20 -4.20
N GLY A 477 9.35 42.00 -4.20
CA GLY A 477 8.82 41.35 -5.40
C GLY A 477 9.85 40.51 -6.19
N ALA A 478 11.14 40.56 -5.82
CA ALA A 478 12.19 39.76 -6.46
C ALA A 478 12.58 38.53 -5.62
N SER A 479 13.32 37.61 -6.24
CA SER A 479 13.89 36.45 -5.58
C SER A 479 15.30 36.72 -5.05
N VAL A 480 15.61 36.16 -3.88
CA VAL A 480 16.91 36.25 -3.22
C VAL A 480 17.45 34.85 -3.00
N ARG A 481 18.70 34.61 -3.37
CA ARG A 481 19.41 33.39 -2.99
C ARG A 481 20.05 33.60 -1.62
N LEU A 482 19.72 32.71 -0.70
CA LEU A 482 20.32 32.65 0.63
C LEU A 482 21.11 31.34 0.74
N THR A 483 22.38 31.43 1.13
CA THR A 483 23.22 30.27 1.41
C THR A 483 23.70 30.32 2.85
N LEU A 484 23.43 29.26 3.61
CA LEU A 484 23.82 29.10 5.00
C LEU A 484 25.00 28.13 5.09
N HIS A 485 26.11 28.57 5.66
CA HIS A 485 27.31 27.75 5.82
C HIS A 485 27.40 27.21 7.23
N TRP A 486 27.18 25.92 7.39
CA TRP A 486 27.18 25.22 8.67
C TRP A 486 28.42 24.38 8.85
N GLN A 487 28.76 24.10 10.11
CA GLN A 487 29.71 23.06 10.50
C GLN A 487 29.08 22.19 11.59
N SER A 488 29.15 20.87 11.42
CA SER A 488 28.85 19.94 12.52
C SER A 488 30.07 19.85 13.44
N LEU A 489 29.89 20.19 14.72
CA LEU A 489 30.94 20.05 15.74
C LEU A 489 30.84 18.69 16.45
N ARG A 490 29.61 18.19 16.59
CA ARG A 490 29.27 16.93 17.26
C ARG A 490 28.13 16.23 16.51
N PRO A 491 27.95 14.91 16.70
CA PRO A 491 26.79 14.21 16.19
C PRO A 491 25.51 14.79 16.82
N VAL A 492 24.56 15.18 15.98
CA VAL A 492 23.27 15.73 16.41
C VAL A 492 22.18 14.72 16.14
N PHE A 493 21.38 14.39 17.15
CA PHE A 493 20.28 13.43 17.02
C PHE A 493 18.93 14.14 17.05
N GLY A 494 17.93 13.53 16.43
CA GLY A 494 16.57 14.06 16.36
C GLY A 494 16.23 14.75 15.03
N GLY A 495 14.98 15.19 14.90
CA GLY A 495 14.43 15.78 13.68
C GLY A 495 14.62 17.28 13.59
N TRP A 496 15.83 17.79 13.83
CA TRP A 496 16.10 19.23 13.79
C TRP A 496 16.00 19.80 12.37
N GLU A 497 15.39 20.97 12.27
CA GLU A 497 15.18 21.75 11.05
C GLU A 497 15.73 23.17 11.23
N VAL A 498 16.13 23.77 10.11
CA VAL A 498 16.54 25.17 10.07
C VAL A 498 15.30 26.03 9.93
N PHE A 499 15.24 27.15 10.66
CA PHE A 499 14.29 28.22 10.38
C PHE A 499 15.04 29.48 9.99
N VAL A 500 14.49 30.22 9.04
CA VAL A 500 14.93 31.55 8.66
C VAL A 500 13.71 32.46 8.60
N HIS A 501 13.73 33.53 9.38
CA HIS A 501 12.68 34.53 9.41
C HIS A 501 13.24 35.87 8.96
N LEU A 502 12.71 36.41 7.87
CA LEU A 502 12.89 37.81 7.51
C LEU A 502 11.73 38.61 8.10
N ASN A 503 12.00 39.41 9.13
CA ASN A 503 11.03 40.36 9.68
C ASN A 503 11.20 41.70 8.96
N GLY A 504 10.15 42.16 8.27
CA GLY A 504 10.11 43.49 7.68
C GLY A 504 9.49 44.54 8.61
N PRO A 505 9.62 45.83 8.28
CA PRO A 505 8.92 46.91 8.96
C PRO A 505 7.40 46.67 9.00
N GLY A 506 6.73 47.10 10.08
CA GLY A 506 5.28 46.97 10.22
C GLY A 506 4.78 45.56 10.58
N GLY A 507 5.68 44.63 10.92
CA GLY A 507 5.33 43.30 11.44
C GLY A 507 5.14 42.22 10.38
N ALA A 508 5.39 42.53 9.10
CA ALA A 508 5.37 41.53 8.04
C ALA A 508 6.54 40.54 8.19
N ARG A 509 6.29 39.24 7.97
CA ARG A 509 7.32 38.19 8.08
C ARG A 509 7.30 37.27 6.87
N VAL A 510 8.49 36.94 6.37
CA VAL A 510 8.70 35.83 5.42
C VAL A 510 9.45 34.72 6.15
N ASN A 511 8.90 33.50 6.09
CA ASN A 511 9.51 32.31 6.67
C ASN A 511 10.13 31.45 5.58
N TRP A 512 11.30 30.91 5.88
CA TRP A 512 11.97 29.87 5.12
C TRP A 512 12.50 28.83 6.10
N ASP A 513 11.60 27.90 6.47
CA ASP A 513 11.88 26.83 7.40
C ASP A 513 11.94 25.51 6.62
N HIS A 514 13.02 24.76 6.80
CA HIS A 514 13.29 23.59 5.97
C HIS A 514 14.28 22.61 6.60
N LYS A 515 14.30 21.40 6.03
CA LYS A 515 15.39 20.44 6.21
C LYS A 515 16.53 20.78 5.26
N PRO A 516 17.79 20.80 5.73
CA PRO A 516 18.94 21.15 4.90
C PRO A 516 19.05 20.34 3.61
N LEU A 517 19.61 20.97 2.57
CA LEU A 517 19.86 20.40 1.26
C LEU A 517 18.62 19.76 0.63
N LEU A 518 17.48 20.45 0.68
CA LEU A 518 16.20 19.96 0.14
C LEU A 518 15.80 18.59 0.71
N SER A 519 16.04 18.38 2.01
CA SER A 519 15.86 17.10 2.72
C SER A 519 16.78 15.95 2.30
N LEU A 520 17.77 16.18 1.42
CA LEU A 520 18.68 15.14 0.96
C LEU A 520 19.75 14.78 2.00
N HIS A 521 20.11 15.72 2.89
CA HIS A 521 21.09 15.50 3.95
C HIS A 521 20.66 16.17 5.26
N PRO A 522 19.67 15.58 5.96
CA PRO A 522 19.17 16.12 7.22
C PRO A 522 20.26 16.14 8.30
N ILE A 523 20.09 17.01 9.30
CA ILE A 523 21.10 17.33 10.32
C ILE A 523 21.62 16.08 11.05
N HIS A 524 20.79 15.08 11.29
CA HIS A 524 21.22 13.85 11.97
C HIS A 524 22.20 12.97 11.18
N GLN A 525 22.43 13.29 9.90
CA GLN A 525 23.42 12.61 9.07
C GLN A 525 24.75 13.35 9.01
N TRP A 526 24.82 14.56 9.58
CA TRP A 526 26.04 15.35 9.57
C TRP A 526 27.10 14.71 10.46
N GLN A 527 28.31 14.60 9.93
CA GLN A 527 29.47 14.07 10.64
C GLN A 527 30.28 15.22 11.26
N PRO A 528 30.85 15.02 12.47
CA PRO A 528 31.74 16.01 13.07
C PRO A 528 32.88 16.42 12.13
N GLY A 529 33.10 17.73 12.00
CA GLY A 529 34.09 18.32 11.10
C GLY A 529 33.60 18.57 9.67
N GLN A 530 32.39 18.11 9.32
CA GLN A 530 31.78 18.35 8.02
C GLN A 530 31.23 19.77 7.94
N TYR A 531 31.43 20.42 6.79
CA TYR A 531 30.85 21.70 6.43
C TYR A 531 29.73 21.50 5.40
N ILE A 532 28.62 22.22 5.58
CA ILE A 532 27.41 22.10 4.77
C ILE A 532 27.02 23.49 4.25
N ALA A 533 26.96 23.64 2.92
CA ALA A 533 26.46 24.82 2.24
C ALA A 533 25.00 24.61 1.81
N ASP A 534 24.07 25.15 2.60
CA ASP A 534 22.63 24.98 2.43
C ASP A 534 22.02 26.20 1.73
N SER A 535 21.67 26.04 0.46
CA SER A 535 21.24 27.16 -0.41
C SER A 535 19.78 27.03 -0.84
N GLY A 536 19.06 28.15 -0.82
CA GLY A 536 17.69 28.25 -1.30
C GLY A 536 17.37 29.59 -1.94
N VAL A 537 16.29 29.62 -2.70
CA VAL A 537 15.75 30.84 -3.31
C VAL A 537 14.47 31.24 -2.58
N ILE A 538 14.45 32.45 -2.05
CA ILE A 538 13.36 33.03 -1.27
C ILE A 538 12.74 34.16 -2.09
N GLU A 539 11.44 34.10 -2.33
CA GLU A 539 10.70 35.20 -2.96
C GLU A 539 10.31 36.25 -1.91
N LEU A 540 10.74 37.50 -2.12
CA LEU A 540 10.32 38.62 -1.30
C LEU A 540 8.94 39.06 -1.73
N ARG A 541 7.94 38.76 -0.88
CA ARG A 541 6.54 39.05 -1.17
C ARG A 541 6.30 40.55 -1.34
N THR A 542 5.41 40.93 -2.25
CA THR A 542 5.07 42.33 -2.56
C THR A 542 4.34 43.07 -1.45
N ASN A 543 3.87 42.36 -0.41
CA ASN A 543 3.25 42.95 0.78
C ASN A 543 4.26 43.36 1.86
N LEU A 544 5.57 43.18 1.62
CA LEU A 544 6.61 43.74 2.46
C LEU A 544 6.67 45.27 2.29
N VAL A 545 6.99 45.97 3.37
CA VAL A 545 7.21 47.43 3.35
C VAL A 545 8.71 47.70 3.22
N ALA A 546 9.07 48.68 2.39
CA ALA A 546 10.46 49.11 2.25
C ALA A 546 11.03 49.61 3.60
N GLY A 547 12.27 49.28 3.89
CA GLY A 547 12.95 49.65 5.13
C GLY A 547 13.87 48.56 5.67
N LEU A 548 14.30 48.69 6.92
CA LEU A 548 15.22 47.73 7.55
C LEU A 548 14.49 46.43 7.87
N GLY A 549 14.91 45.34 7.23
CA GLY A 549 14.53 43.99 7.59
C GLY A 549 15.51 43.38 8.60
N GLU A 550 15.06 42.37 9.33
CA GLU A 550 15.89 41.58 10.25
C GLU A 550 15.86 40.11 9.84
N VAL A 551 17.03 39.50 9.59
CA VAL A 551 17.15 38.09 9.25
C VAL A 551 17.52 37.30 10.51
N TRP A 552 16.57 36.51 10.99
CA TRP A 552 16.71 35.66 12.16
C TRP A 552 16.84 34.20 11.76
N ILE A 553 17.84 33.50 12.28
CA ILE A 553 18.13 32.10 11.98
C ILE A 553 18.15 31.29 13.27
N GLY A 554 17.75 30.03 13.20
CA GLY A 554 18.03 29.07 14.25
C GLY A 554 17.62 27.65 13.87
N LEU A 555 17.68 26.78 14.87
CA LEU A 555 17.41 25.35 14.73
C LEU A 555 16.29 24.97 15.68
N TRP A 556 15.29 24.27 15.16
CA TRP A 556 14.13 23.87 15.93
C TRP A 556 13.72 22.43 15.63
N ASN A 557 12.99 21.82 16.56
CA ASN A 557 12.46 20.47 16.41
C ASN A 557 10.93 20.54 16.30
N PRO A 558 10.33 20.21 15.15
CA PRO A 558 8.88 20.27 14.96
C PRO A 558 8.08 19.29 15.82
N ALA A 559 8.69 18.17 16.21
CA ALA A 559 8.00 17.18 17.03
C ALA A 559 7.85 17.64 18.50
N THR A 560 8.81 18.43 19.01
CA THR A 560 8.83 18.85 20.42
C THR A 560 8.58 20.34 20.62
N GLY A 561 8.63 21.14 19.55
CA GLY A 561 8.60 22.60 19.61
C GLY A 561 9.87 23.24 20.20
N SER A 562 10.90 22.43 20.50
CA SER A 562 12.13 22.91 21.14
C SER A 562 13.04 23.65 20.14
N ARG A 563 13.85 24.58 20.64
CA ARG A 563 14.90 25.27 19.87
C ARG A 563 16.27 24.97 20.44
N MET A 564 17.28 24.88 19.58
CA MET A 564 18.67 24.90 20.04
C MET A 564 19.00 26.30 20.56
N LEU A 565 19.71 26.37 21.67
CA LEU A 565 20.13 27.64 22.25
C LEU A 565 21.40 28.13 21.56
N VAL A 566 21.47 29.44 21.34
CA VAL A 566 22.69 30.10 20.86
C VAL A 566 23.68 30.17 22.03
N GLN A 567 24.77 29.42 21.94
CA GLN A 567 25.82 29.39 22.97
C GLN A 567 26.81 30.54 22.79
N ALA A 568 27.25 30.79 21.55
CA ALA A 568 28.03 31.96 21.19
C ALA A 568 27.42 32.61 19.94
N ALA A 569 27.21 33.92 19.97
CA ALA A 569 26.55 34.64 18.88
C ALA A 569 27.52 35.04 17.74
N GLY A 570 28.83 34.91 17.95
CA GLY A 570 29.83 35.38 16.99
C GLY A 570 29.67 36.88 16.70
N THR A 571 29.56 37.25 15.43
CA THR A 571 29.26 38.63 14.98
C THR A 571 27.77 38.98 15.02
N GLY A 572 26.89 38.01 15.24
CA GLY A 572 25.44 38.18 15.31
C GLY A 572 24.93 38.64 16.68
N LYS A 573 23.60 38.75 16.80
CA LYS A 573 22.91 39.08 18.07
C LYS A 573 21.86 38.02 18.40
N THR A 574 21.78 37.58 19.65
CA THR A 574 20.80 36.57 20.08
C THR A 574 19.64 37.22 20.85
N ASP A 575 18.44 36.67 20.70
CA ASP A 575 17.27 37.02 21.53
C ASP A 575 17.17 36.19 22.82
N LYS A 576 18.14 35.29 23.06
CA LYS A 576 18.18 34.32 24.17
C LYS A 576 17.12 33.20 24.09
N ASP A 577 16.24 33.22 23.09
CA ASP A 577 15.20 32.21 22.83
C ASP A 577 15.52 31.36 21.60
N GLY A 578 16.82 31.13 21.36
CA GLY A 578 17.33 30.28 20.30
C GLY A 578 17.29 30.89 18.89
N ARG A 579 17.06 32.21 18.76
CA ARG A 579 17.21 32.89 17.46
C ARG A 579 18.47 33.75 17.44
N LEU A 580 19.12 33.75 16.28
CA LEU A 580 20.29 34.56 15.97
C LEU A 580 19.96 35.54 14.84
N LEU A 581 20.06 36.84 15.12
CA LEU A 581 20.04 37.90 14.13
C LEU A 581 21.40 37.93 13.42
N VAL A 582 21.39 37.65 12.12
CA VAL A 582 22.61 37.52 11.30
C VAL A 582 22.82 38.68 10.33
N ALA A 583 21.73 39.36 9.93
CA ALA A 583 21.79 40.47 8.99
C ALA A 583 20.60 41.42 9.15
N THR A 584 20.80 42.69 8.82
CA THR A 584 19.75 43.71 8.77
C THR A 584 19.71 44.39 7.39
N PRO A 585 19.24 43.69 6.33
CA PRO A 585 19.25 44.24 4.98
C PRO A 585 18.24 45.38 4.84
N THR A 586 18.54 46.34 3.97
CA THR A 586 17.55 47.34 3.53
C THR A 586 16.71 46.75 2.41
N LEU A 587 15.42 46.53 2.66
CA LEU A 587 14.42 46.11 1.68
C LEU A 587 14.03 47.33 0.84
N ARG A 588 14.22 47.25 -0.47
CA ARG A 588 13.91 48.35 -1.41
C ARG A 588 12.71 48.06 -2.27
#